data_AF-A0A653Z9Z0-F1
#
_entry.id   AF-A0A653Z9Z0-F1
#
_cell.length_a   1.000
_cell.length_b   1.000
_cell.length_c   1.000
_cell.angle_alpha   90.00
_cell.angle_beta   90.00
_cell.angle_gamma   90.00
#
_symmetry.space_group_name_H-M   'P 1'
#
loop_
_entity.id
_entity.type
_entity.pdbx_description
1 polymer ?
#
loop_
_entity_poly.entity_id
_entity_poly.type
_entity_poly.pdbx_seq_one_letter_code
_entity_poly.pdbx_strand_id
1 'polypeptide(L)'
;MNISAYILDYLKQFGTVTVPKFGVFSLENSKAVINSDNGSILPPSSKIAFHSDYQVLSDDLIGFICNKKAVTKEAAENELQIQTDFWKKKLRAEHTLEIQDLGTIFLEDGELHFKGNRLESDHPDFYGLEEIRFSDINEGDSFESPINPEKDYKFNRSILWIFLFIIPVLGILYLGYTQQELLFGKKSFDDVSVQTKTKRIEKKMPVKIDSAQIKRADSIKAFKADSLKKDSIKQAAKTWKPNSNKK
;
A
#
# COMPACT_ATOMS: atom_id res chain seq x y z
N MET A 1 21.78 -21.29 28.70
CA MET A 1 21.73 -19.99 28.00
C MET A 1 21.54 -20.26 26.51
N ASN A 2 20.72 -19.47 25.80
CA ASN A 2 20.45 -19.73 24.38
C ASN A 2 21.47 -18.99 23.49
N ILE A 3 22.68 -19.53 23.39
CA ILE A 3 23.73 -19.00 22.50
C ILE A 3 23.27 -19.00 21.03
N SER A 4 22.46 -19.98 20.63
CA SER A 4 21.86 -20.04 19.31
C SER A 4 21.01 -18.82 18.96
N ALA A 5 20.24 -18.28 19.92
CA ALA A 5 19.45 -17.08 19.71
C ALA A 5 20.34 -15.86 19.41
N TYR A 6 21.47 -15.69 20.11
CA TYR A 6 22.41 -14.61 19.82
C TYR A 6 23.11 -14.77 18.48
N ILE A 7 23.42 -16.01 18.08
CA ILE A 7 23.96 -16.31 16.75
C ILE A 7 22.93 -15.93 15.68
N LEU A 8 21.66 -16.28 15.87
CA LEU A 8 20.58 -15.91 14.96
C LEU A 8 20.42 -14.39 14.86
N ASP A 9 20.42 -13.68 15.98
CA ASP A 9 20.30 -12.21 16.01
C ASP A 9 21.46 -11.52 15.31
N TYR A 10 22.68 -12.03 15.50
CA TYR A 10 23.86 -11.54 14.79
C TYR A 10 23.72 -11.82 13.28
N LEU A 11 23.31 -13.05 12.94
CA LEU A 11 23.15 -13.48 11.55
C LEU A 11 22.10 -12.64 10.81
N LYS A 12 20.99 -12.28 11.47
CA LYS A 12 19.96 -11.37 10.91
C LYS A 12 20.49 -9.96 10.63
N GLN A 13 21.46 -9.47 11.41
CA GLN A 13 22.01 -8.12 11.26
C GLN A 13 23.16 -8.04 10.27
N PHE A 14 24.04 -9.05 10.26
CA PHE A 14 25.31 -9.01 9.53
C PHE A 14 25.39 -10.03 8.38
N GLY A 15 24.43 -10.96 8.30
CA GLY A 15 24.35 -11.97 7.24
C GLY A 15 25.34 -13.14 7.37
N THR A 16 26.43 -13.00 8.13
CA THR A 16 27.39 -14.08 8.40
C THR A 16 27.94 -13.95 9.81
N VAL A 17 28.13 -15.07 10.49
CA VAL A 17 28.64 -15.13 11.86
C VAL A 17 29.67 -16.24 11.99
N THR A 18 30.82 -15.89 12.51
CA THR A 18 31.89 -16.84 12.82
C THR A 18 31.75 -17.28 14.27
N VAL A 19 31.59 -18.58 14.49
CA VAL A 19 31.54 -19.21 15.81
C VAL A 19 32.90 -19.86 16.07
N PRO A 20 33.72 -19.28 16.97
CA PRO A 20 35.07 -19.76 17.23
C PRO A 20 35.08 -21.24 17.60
N LYS A 21 36.07 -21.96 17.08
CA LYS A 21 36.26 -23.39 17.30
C LYS A 21 35.06 -24.23 16.86
N PHE A 22 34.13 -23.76 16.04
CA PHE A 22 32.98 -24.55 15.58
C PHE A 22 32.76 -24.43 14.07
N GLY A 23 32.65 -23.20 13.57
CA GLY A 23 32.49 -22.94 12.14
C GLY A 23 31.82 -21.61 11.86
N VAL A 24 31.35 -21.46 10.62
CA VAL A 24 30.76 -20.22 10.11
C VAL A 24 29.31 -20.50 9.71
N PHE A 25 28.39 -19.67 10.20
CA PHE A 25 27.01 -19.64 9.72
C PHE A 25 26.82 -18.44 8.79
N SER A 26 26.11 -18.65 7.69
CA SER A 26 25.82 -17.61 6.70
C SER A 26 24.35 -17.65 6.28
N LEU A 27 23.82 -16.53 5.80
CA LEU A 27 22.54 -16.48 5.12
C LEU A 27 22.75 -16.63 3.63
N GLU A 28 22.08 -17.63 3.06
CA GLU A 28 22.05 -17.87 1.63
C GLU A 28 20.64 -17.60 1.09
N ASN A 29 20.57 -17.04 -0.11
CA ASN A 29 19.28 -16.88 -0.78
C ASN A 29 18.78 -18.25 -1.20
N SER A 30 17.57 -18.59 -0.76
CA SER A 30 16.88 -19.80 -1.16
C SER A 30 15.70 -19.46 -2.07
N LYS A 31 15.59 -20.21 -3.17
CA LYS A 31 14.49 -20.08 -4.12
C LYS A 31 13.17 -20.51 -3.49
N ALA A 32 12.08 -20.27 -4.22
CA ALA A 32 10.79 -20.87 -3.88
C ALA A 32 10.91 -22.40 -3.89
N VAL A 33 10.30 -23.05 -2.90
CA VAL A 33 10.36 -24.50 -2.71
C VAL A 33 8.96 -25.04 -2.54
N ILE A 34 8.65 -26.13 -3.23
CA ILE A 34 7.38 -26.85 -3.04
C ILE A 34 7.52 -27.69 -1.78
N ASN A 35 6.69 -27.41 -0.79
CA ASN A 35 6.52 -28.25 0.37
C ASN A 35 5.52 -29.37 0.03
N SER A 36 6.04 -30.59 -0.07
CA SER A 36 5.23 -31.77 -0.42
C SER A 36 4.37 -32.26 0.74
N ASP A 37 4.74 -31.91 1.98
CA ASP A 37 4.05 -32.40 3.18
C ASP A 37 2.70 -31.72 3.37
N ASN A 38 2.64 -30.40 3.16
CA ASN A 38 1.42 -29.59 3.31
C ASN A 38 0.81 -29.14 1.97
N GLY A 39 1.43 -29.48 0.85
CA GLY A 39 0.98 -29.06 -0.47
C GLY A 39 1.01 -27.54 -0.63
N SER A 40 2.14 -26.90 -0.35
CA SER A 40 2.31 -25.46 -0.51
C SER A 40 3.56 -25.10 -1.31
N ILE A 41 3.60 -23.87 -1.79
CA ILE A 41 4.78 -23.23 -2.36
C ILE A 41 5.28 -22.22 -1.34
N LEU A 42 6.43 -22.52 -0.75
CA LEU A 42 7.15 -21.59 0.11
C LEU A 42 7.80 -20.50 -0.76
N PRO A 43 7.68 -19.22 -0.41
CA PRO A 43 8.28 -18.14 -1.17
C PRO A 43 9.81 -18.17 -1.08
N PRO A 44 10.53 -17.50 -1.99
CA PRO A 44 11.96 -17.26 -1.83
C PRO A 44 12.25 -16.63 -0.46
N SER A 45 13.28 -17.11 0.24
CA SER A 45 13.64 -16.60 1.57
C SER A 45 15.13 -16.79 1.86
N SER A 46 15.64 -16.21 2.94
CA SER A 46 17.00 -16.49 3.43
C SER A 46 17.02 -17.82 4.17
N LYS A 47 17.89 -18.74 3.75
CA LYS A 47 18.16 -20.00 4.46
C LYS A 47 19.50 -19.90 5.15
N ILE A 48 19.58 -20.44 6.36
CA ILE A 48 20.84 -20.55 7.09
C ILE A 48 21.69 -21.66 6.46
N ALA A 49 22.96 -21.37 6.18
CA ALA A 49 23.98 -22.33 5.79
C ALA A 49 25.05 -22.42 6.86
N PHE A 50 25.77 -23.53 6.89
CA PHE A 50 26.82 -23.78 7.86
C PHE A 50 28.02 -24.43 7.16
N HIS A 51 29.21 -23.90 7.48
CA HIS A 51 30.48 -24.49 7.11
C HIS A 51 31.29 -24.81 8.37
N SER A 52 31.71 -26.06 8.51
CA SER A 52 32.51 -26.48 9.65
C SER A 52 33.94 -25.99 9.52
N ASP A 53 34.40 -25.19 10.48
CA ASP A 53 35.80 -24.81 10.61
C ASP A 53 36.15 -24.73 12.11
N TYR A 54 36.94 -25.69 12.58
CA TYR A 54 37.34 -25.77 13.97
C TYR A 54 38.58 -24.92 14.32
N GLN A 55 39.25 -24.36 13.32
CA GLN A 55 40.44 -23.52 13.50
C GLN A 55 40.09 -22.03 13.51
N VAL A 56 38.89 -21.68 13.03
CA VAL A 56 38.44 -20.29 13.01
C VAL A 56 38.36 -19.68 14.41
N LEU A 57 38.86 -18.45 14.52
CA LEU A 57 38.80 -17.61 15.71
C LEU A 57 38.23 -16.24 15.30
N SER A 58 37.32 -15.70 16.09
CA SER A 58 36.73 -14.37 15.89
C SER A 58 36.23 -13.83 17.23
N ASP A 59 36.42 -12.54 17.44
CA ASP A 59 35.93 -11.82 18.62
C ASP A 59 34.58 -11.12 18.37
N ASP A 60 34.06 -11.15 17.14
CA ASP A 60 32.91 -10.33 16.75
C ASP A 60 31.61 -10.76 17.45
N LEU A 61 31.35 -12.08 17.44
CA LEU A 61 30.21 -12.66 18.14
C LEU A 61 30.35 -12.49 19.66
N ILE A 62 31.56 -12.61 20.19
CA ILE A 62 31.86 -12.42 21.62
C ILE A 62 31.52 -10.98 22.02
N GLY A 63 31.99 -10.00 21.26
CA GLY A 63 31.69 -8.58 21.49
C GLY A 63 30.19 -8.29 21.43
N PHE A 64 29.48 -8.91 20.48
CA PHE A 64 28.03 -8.78 20.38
C PHE A 64 27.30 -9.34 21.61
N ILE A 65 27.69 -10.53 22.09
CA ILE A 65 27.13 -11.15 23.30
C ILE A 65 27.42 -10.28 24.53
N CYS A 66 28.63 -9.73 24.65
CA CYS A 66 29.00 -8.82 25.74
C CYS A 66 28.10 -7.59 25.77
N ASN A 67 27.87 -6.96 24.62
CA ASN A 67 27.02 -5.78 24.50
C ASN A 67 25.55 -6.08 24.82
N LYS A 68 25.02 -7.22 24.34
CA LYS A 68 23.63 -7.61 24.57
C LYS A 68 23.34 -8.05 26.01
N LYS A 69 24.29 -8.76 26.64
CA LYS A 69 24.11 -9.35 27.96
C LYS A 69 24.74 -8.51 29.09
N ALA A 70 25.50 -7.47 28.76
CA ALA A 70 26.28 -6.67 29.71
C ALA A 70 27.22 -7.53 30.59
N VAL A 71 27.90 -8.50 29.97
CA VAL A 71 28.90 -9.36 30.63
C VAL A 71 30.31 -9.02 30.18
N THR A 72 31.30 -9.49 30.95
CA THR A 72 32.71 -9.37 30.57
C THR A 72 33.04 -10.29 29.40
N LYS A 73 34.06 -9.92 28.62
CA LYS A 73 34.54 -10.68 27.46
C LYS A 73 34.88 -12.13 27.82
N GLU A 74 35.59 -12.31 28.92
CA GLU A 74 36.01 -13.62 29.43
C GLU A 74 34.82 -14.53 29.77
N ALA A 75 33.76 -13.95 30.37
CA ALA A 75 32.55 -14.71 30.68
C ALA A 75 31.82 -15.16 29.41
N ALA A 76 31.68 -14.27 28.42
CA ALA A 76 31.07 -14.60 27.14
C ALA A 76 31.87 -15.65 26.34
N GLU A 77 33.21 -15.53 26.33
CA GLU A 77 34.12 -16.50 25.71
C GLU A 77 33.96 -17.89 26.33
N ASN A 78 33.95 -17.97 27.67
CA ASN A 78 33.80 -19.24 28.38
C ASN A 78 32.44 -19.89 28.08
N GLU A 79 31.35 -19.12 28.14
CA GLU A 79 30.01 -19.64 27.84
C GLU A 79 29.88 -20.15 26.39
N LEU A 80 30.46 -19.41 25.43
CA LEU A 80 30.48 -19.82 24.02
C LEU A 80 31.32 -21.10 23.83
N GLN A 81 32.45 -21.21 24.53
CA GLN A 81 33.28 -22.40 24.50
C GLN A 81 32.55 -23.62 25.08
N ILE A 82 31.90 -23.49 26.23
CA ILE A 82 31.10 -24.57 26.82
C ILE A 82 30.03 -25.06 25.84
N GLN A 83 29.34 -24.14 25.17
CA GLN A 83 28.29 -24.49 24.21
C GLN A 83 28.85 -25.21 22.97
N THR A 84 29.92 -24.70 22.38
CA THR A 84 30.54 -25.31 21.19
C THR A 84 31.14 -26.68 21.51
N ASP A 85 31.73 -26.86 22.69
CA ASP A 85 32.23 -28.15 23.15
C ASP A 85 31.10 -29.14 23.41
N PHE A 86 29.96 -28.68 23.95
CA PHE A 86 28.75 -29.50 24.08
C PHE A 86 28.24 -29.96 22.70
N TRP A 87 28.13 -29.05 21.73
CA TRP A 87 27.72 -29.36 20.36
C TRP A 87 28.63 -30.38 19.69
N LYS A 88 29.95 -30.23 19.80
CA LYS A 88 30.91 -31.21 19.27
C LYS A 88 30.75 -32.59 19.91
N LYS A 89 30.59 -32.65 21.23
CA LYS A 89 30.40 -33.92 21.94
C LYS A 89 29.11 -34.59 21.52
N LYS A 90 28.02 -33.83 21.43
CA LYS A 90 26.71 -34.34 20.99
C LYS A 90 26.76 -34.84 19.55
N LEU A 91 27.34 -34.08 18.63
CA LEU A 91 27.49 -34.48 17.23
C LEU A 91 28.35 -35.77 17.09
N ARG A 92 29.40 -35.92 17.89
CA ARG A 92 30.22 -37.15 17.89
C ARG A 92 29.50 -38.38 18.47
N ALA A 93 28.61 -38.18 19.44
CA ALA A 93 27.91 -39.27 20.10
C ALA A 93 26.66 -39.71 19.33
N GLU A 94 25.85 -38.76 18.89
CA GLU A 94 24.52 -39.00 18.29
C GLU A 94 24.55 -38.92 16.75
N HIS A 95 25.66 -38.48 16.13
CA HIS A 95 25.80 -38.20 14.69
C HIS A 95 24.82 -37.14 14.15
N THR A 96 23.90 -36.65 14.97
CA THR A 96 22.93 -35.60 14.67
C THR A 96 22.92 -34.59 15.80
N LEU A 97 22.82 -33.31 15.45
CA LEU A 97 22.75 -32.19 16.37
C LEU A 97 21.72 -31.19 15.86
N GLU A 98 20.62 -31.08 16.58
CA GLU A 98 19.66 -30.00 16.39
C GLU A 98 20.10 -28.77 17.19
N ILE A 99 20.23 -27.64 16.51
CA ILE A 99 20.50 -26.33 17.11
C ILE A 99 19.25 -25.48 16.92
N GLN A 100 18.62 -25.13 18.04
CA GLN A 100 17.39 -24.35 18.06
C GLN A 100 17.53 -23.07 17.22
N ASP A 101 16.51 -22.78 16.41
CA ASP A 101 16.38 -21.64 15.50
C ASP A 101 17.42 -21.55 14.36
N LEU A 102 18.48 -22.35 14.36
CA LEU A 102 19.49 -22.37 13.31
C LEU A 102 19.29 -23.53 12.33
N GLY A 103 19.05 -24.74 12.85
CA GLY A 103 18.81 -25.94 12.05
C GLY A 103 19.52 -27.19 12.58
N THR A 104 19.60 -28.22 11.76
CA THR A 104 20.11 -29.54 12.16
C THR A 104 21.37 -29.90 11.39
N ILE A 105 22.43 -30.24 12.11
CA ILE A 105 23.67 -30.80 11.59
C ILE A 105 23.58 -32.32 11.72
N PHE A 106 23.96 -33.06 10.68
CA PHE A 106 24.02 -34.51 10.71
C PHE A 106 25.22 -35.02 9.93
N LEU A 107 25.75 -36.17 10.34
CA LEU A 107 26.86 -36.84 9.69
C LEU A 107 26.30 -37.99 8.85
N GLU A 108 26.49 -37.93 7.53
CA GLU A 108 26.07 -38.97 6.58
C GLU A 108 27.29 -39.38 5.76
N ASP A 109 27.56 -40.69 5.67
CA ASP A 109 28.71 -41.24 4.93
C ASP A 109 30.10 -40.64 5.30
N GLY A 110 30.23 -40.09 6.50
CA GLY A 110 31.45 -39.43 6.97
C GLY A 110 31.58 -37.97 6.56
N GLU A 111 30.63 -37.44 5.79
CA GLU A 111 30.50 -36.03 5.46
C GLU A 111 29.51 -35.32 6.40
N LEU A 112 29.81 -34.05 6.70
CA LEU A 112 28.96 -33.22 7.56
C LEU A 112 27.96 -32.46 6.68
N HIS A 113 26.68 -32.75 6.89
CA HIS A 113 25.58 -32.07 6.23
C HIS A 113 24.83 -31.16 7.20
N PHE A 114 24.27 -30.09 6.64
CA PHE A 114 23.49 -29.13 7.41
C PHE A 114 22.16 -28.82 6.74
N LYS A 115 21.08 -29.02 7.50
CA LYS A 115 19.73 -28.59 7.15
C LYS A 115 19.39 -27.36 7.99
N GLY A 116 19.74 -26.19 7.47
CA GLY A 116 19.41 -24.92 8.10
C GLY A 116 17.94 -24.52 7.96
N ASN A 117 17.47 -23.78 8.95
CA ASN A 117 16.12 -23.22 8.98
C ASN A 117 15.98 -22.09 7.95
N ARG A 118 14.78 -21.93 7.42
CA ARG A 118 14.41 -20.76 6.61
C ARG A 118 14.01 -19.64 7.56
N LEU A 119 14.53 -18.45 7.30
CA LEU A 119 14.05 -17.24 7.96
C LEU A 119 12.72 -16.81 7.36
N GLU A 120 11.91 -16.13 8.18
CA GLU A 120 10.67 -15.49 7.75
C GLU A 120 10.94 -14.53 6.60
N SER A 121 10.03 -14.50 5.62
CA SER A 121 10.16 -13.75 4.37
C SER A 121 9.88 -12.25 4.50
N ASP A 122 9.85 -11.69 5.70
CA ASP A 122 9.58 -10.26 5.97
C ASP A 122 10.75 -9.34 5.57
N HIS A 123 11.78 -9.88 4.91
CA HIS A 123 12.86 -9.06 4.36
C HIS A 123 12.40 -8.38 3.07
N PRO A 124 12.69 -7.07 2.88
CA PRO A 124 12.30 -6.34 1.67
C PRO A 124 12.84 -6.97 0.37
N ASP A 125 13.93 -7.75 0.45
CA ASP A 125 14.51 -8.47 -0.68
C ASP A 125 13.62 -9.60 -1.23
N PHE A 126 12.59 -10.03 -0.47
CA PHE A 126 11.66 -11.10 -0.88
C PHE A 126 10.34 -10.57 -1.43
N TYR A 127 10.25 -9.26 -1.69
CA TYR A 127 9.11 -8.60 -2.35
C TYR A 127 7.75 -8.86 -1.67
N GLY A 128 7.73 -9.25 -0.38
CA GLY A 128 6.50 -9.54 0.35
C GLY A 128 5.72 -10.75 -0.17
N LEU A 129 6.39 -11.73 -0.80
CA LEU A 129 5.73 -12.92 -1.30
C LEU A 129 5.29 -13.83 -0.14
N GLU A 130 4.03 -14.25 -0.17
CA GLU A 130 3.41 -15.14 0.80
C GLU A 130 3.52 -16.62 0.40
N GLU A 131 3.33 -17.52 1.37
CA GLU A 131 3.19 -18.95 1.10
C GLU A 131 1.86 -19.23 0.40
N ILE A 132 1.91 -19.95 -0.73
CA ILE A 132 0.72 -20.31 -1.49
C ILE A 132 0.38 -21.77 -1.19
N ARG A 133 -0.78 -22.03 -0.58
CA ARG A 133 -1.24 -23.40 -0.32
C ARG A 133 -2.17 -23.85 -1.44
N PHE A 134 -1.93 -25.03 -2.02
CA PHE A 134 -2.77 -25.54 -3.12
C PHE A 134 -4.22 -25.83 -2.68
N SER A 135 -4.44 -26.05 -1.37
CA SER A 135 -5.78 -26.16 -0.79
C SER A 135 -6.63 -24.92 -1.07
N ASP A 136 -6.01 -23.74 -1.00
CA ASP A 136 -6.69 -22.45 -1.01
C ASP A 136 -7.06 -22.01 -2.45
N ILE A 137 -6.49 -22.67 -3.46
CA ILE A 137 -6.74 -22.37 -4.89
C ILE A 137 -8.05 -23.02 -5.39
N ASN A 138 -8.48 -24.14 -4.78
CA ASN A 138 -9.68 -24.86 -5.20
C ASN A 138 -10.96 -24.28 -4.61
N GLU A 139 -10.86 -23.49 -3.55
CA GLU A 139 -11.92 -22.62 -3.10
C GLU A 139 -11.87 -21.39 -3.99
N GLY A 140 -12.81 -21.29 -4.93
CA GLY A 140 -12.93 -20.16 -5.83
C GLY A 140 -13.28 -18.90 -5.06
N ASP A 141 -12.29 -18.30 -4.40
CA ASP A 141 -12.36 -16.92 -3.97
C ASP A 141 -12.37 -16.09 -5.24
N SER A 142 -13.58 -15.66 -5.59
CA SER A 142 -13.82 -14.56 -6.49
C SER A 142 -12.98 -13.38 -6.02
N PHE A 143 -11.80 -13.20 -6.62
CA PHE A 143 -11.11 -11.91 -6.64
C PHE A 143 -12.09 -10.93 -7.25
N GLU A 144 -12.86 -10.23 -6.41
CA GLU A 144 -13.54 -9.00 -6.76
C GLU A 144 -12.44 -8.01 -7.14
N SER A 145 -12.06 -8.04 -8.42
CA SER A 145 -11.46 -6.88 -9.07
C SER A 145 -12.32 -5.68 -8.70
N PRO A 146 -11.76 -4.49 -8.38
CA PRO A 146 -12.59 -3.32 -8.11
C PRO A 146 -13.41 -3.02 -9.36
N ILE A 147 -14.65 -3.51 -9.38
CA ILE A 147 -15.61 -3.26 -10.44
C ILE A 147 -15.84 -1.76 -10.34
N ASN A 148 -15.31 -0.99 -11.29
CA ASN A 148 -15.80 0.36 -11.55
C ASN A 148 -17.32 0.24 -11.62
N PRO A 149 -18.10 0.81 -10.69
CA PRO A 149 -19.53 0.73 -10.79
C PRO A 149 -19.93 1.70 -11.89
N GLU A 150 -19.92 1.24 -13.14
CA GLU A 150 -20.77 1.80 -14.17
C GLU A 150 -22.20 1.65 -13.65
N LYS A 151 -22.66 2.75 -13.04
CA LYS A 151 -23.95 3.03 -12.44
C LYS A 151 -25.05 2.04 -12.81
N ASP A 152 -25.08 0.92 -12.09
CA ASP A 152 -26.27 0.10 -11.99
C ASP A 152 -27.29 0.90 -11.20
N TYR A 153 -28.29 1.42 -11.91
CA TYR A 153 -29.45 2.07 -11.33
C TYR A 153 -30.20 1.04 -10.47
N LYS A 154 -29.88 0.98 -9.17
CA LYS A 154 -30.60 0.13 -8.22
C LYS A 154 -31.86 0.87 -7.77
N PHE A 155 -33.01 0.36 -8.20
CA PHE A 155 -34.32 0.78 -7.74
C PHE A 155 -34.39 0.70 -6.21
N ASN A 156 -34.29 1.85 -5.54
CA ASN A 156 -34.57 1.93 -4.11
C ASN A 156 -36.08 1.81 -3.88
N ARG A 157 -36.48 1.33 -2.70
CA ARG A 157 -37.91 1.22 -2.31
C ARG A 157 -38.68 2.55 -2.39
N SER A 158 -37.95 3.67 -2.46
CA SER A 158 -38.47 5.03 -2.58
C SER A 158 -39.00 5.37 -3.98
N ILE A 159 -38.48 4.77 -5.06
CA ILE A 159 -39.05 4.96 -6.40
C ILE A 159 -40.51 4.48 -6.45
N LEU A 160 -40.82 3.38 -5.74
CA LEU A 160 -42.17 2.83 -5.72
C LEU A 160 -43.14 3.79 -5.01
N TRP A 161 -42.68 4.49 -3.97
CA TRP A 161 -43.44 5.57 -3.33
C TRP A 161 -43.65 6.78 -4.24
N ILE A 162 -42.71 7.13 -5.11
CA ILE A 162 -42.91 8.21 -6.10
C ILE A 162 -44.16 7.94 -6.96
N PHE A 163 -44.32 6.71 -7.47
CA PHE A 163 -45.49 6.35 -8.28
C PHE A 163 -46.80 6.40 -7.49
N LEU A 164 -46.76 6.02 -6.20
CA LEU A 164 -47.93 6.07 -5.31
C LEU A 164 -48.44 7.52 -5.12
N PHE A 165 -47.55 8.52 -5.09
CA PHE A 165 -47.95 9.92 -4.96
C PHE A 165 -48.21 10.61 -6.31
N ILE A 166 -47.51 10.23 -7.38
CA ILE A 166 -47.65 10.89 -8.70
C ILE A 166 -49.04 10.66 -9.29
N ILE A 167 -49.56 9.43 -9.19
CA ILE A 167 -50.86 9.03 -9.77
C ILE A 167 -52.03 9.81 -9.17
N PRO A 168 -52.20 9.91 -7.83
CA PRO A 168 -53.31 10.67 -7.25
C PRO A 168 -53.20 12.17 -7.52
N VAL A 169 -51.99 12.74 -7.53
CA VAL A 169 -51.79 14.16 -7.87
C VAL A 169 -52.22 14.45 -9.31
N LEU A 170 -51.87 13.58 -10.26
CA LEU A 170 -52.33 13.70 -11.65
C LEU A 170 -53.86 13.57 -11.75
N GLY A 171 -54.45 12.64 -11.00
CA GLY A 171 -55.91 12.47 -10.92
C GLY A 171 -56.62 13.73 -10.42
N ILE A 172 -56.12 14.34 -9.35
CA ILE A 172 -56.67 15.60 -8.80
C ILE A 172 -56.52 16.74 -9.81
N LEU A 173 -55.39 16.86 -10.51
CA LEU A 173 -55.21 17.86 -11.56
C LEU A 173 -56.21 17.66 -12.71
N TYR A 174 -56.43 16.43 -13.15
CA TYR A 174 -57.40 16.11 -14.19
C TYR A 174 -58.84 16.40 -13.77
N LEU A 175 -59.20 16.04 -12.53
CA LEU A 175 -60.50 16.35 -11.94
C LEU A 175 -60.69 17.86 -11.78
N GLY A 176 -59.66 18.57 -11.34
CA GLY A 176 -59.63 20.02 -11.26
C GLY A 176 -59.77 20.71 -12.61
N TYR A 177 -59.27 20.12 -13.71
CA TYR A 177 -59.48 20.66 -15.06
C TYR A 177 -60.91 20.42 -15.55
N THR A 178 -61.45 19.23 -15.31
CA THR A 178 -62.76 18.80 -15.86
C THR A 178 -63.96 19.23 -15.03
N GLN A 179 -63.80 19.42 -13.72
CA GLN A 179 -64.87 19.70 -12.76
C GLN A 179 -64.52 20.86 -11.81
N GLN A 180 -64.05 21.99 -12.37
CA GLN A 180 -63.74 23.20 -11.60
C GLN A 180 -64.92 23.63 -10.71
N GLU A 181 -66.15 23.46 -11.17
CA GLU A 181 -67.34 23.96 -10.49
C GLU A 181 -67.75 23.14 -9.25
N LEU A 182 -67.39 21.85 -9.18
CA LEU A 182 -67.66 20.99 -8.02
C LEU A 182 -66.61 21.13 -6.91
N LEU A 183 -65.36 21.44 -7.29
CA LEU A 183 -64.23 21.58 -6.34
C LEU A 183 -64.03 23.02 -5.84
N PHE A 184 -64.35 24.03 -6.65
CA PHE A 184 -64.13 25.45 -6.29
C PHE A 184 -65.42 26.26 -6.12
N GLY A 185 -66.59 25.64 -6.30
CA GLY A 185 -67.88 26.33 -6.20
C GLY A 185 -68.05 27.42 -7.28
N LYS A 186 -69.25 27.99 -7.37
CA LYS A 186 -69.57 28.99 -8.39
C LYS A 186 -68.80 30.29 -8.14
N LYS A 187 -68.13 30.80 -9.18
CA LYS A 187 -67.46 32.11 -9.15
C LYS A 187 -68.49 33.18 -8.75
N SER A 188 -68.24 33.89 -7.66
CA SER A 188 -69.23 34.78 -7.02
C SER A 188 -69.18 36.24 -7.49
N PHE A 189 -68.39 36.60 -8.50
CA PHE A 189 -68.28 37.99 -8.97
C PHE A 189 -67.98 38.07 -10.48
N ASP A 190 -68.72 38.91 -11.20
CA ASP A 190 -68.51 39.23 -12.62
C ASP A 190 -67.51 40.40 -12.78
N ASP A 191 -66.56 40.23 -13.71
CA ASP A 191 -65.47 41.16 -14.02
C ASP A 191 -65.98 42.49 -14.59
N VAL A 192 -65.89 43.56 -13.83
CA VAL A 192 -66.11 44.93 -14.33
C VAL A 192 -64.80 45.48 -14.90
N SER A 193 -64.79 45.68 -16.22
CA SER A 193 -63.70 46.24 -17.01
C SER A 193 -63.39 47.69 -16.65
N VAL A 194 -62.19 47.99 -16.14
CA VAL A 194 -61.66 49.37 -16.05
C VAL A 194 -60.78 49.64 -17.26
N GLN A 195 -61.19 50.63 -18.06
CA GLN A 195 -60.55 50.99 -19.33
C GLN A 195 -59.17 51.65 -19.14
N THR A 196 -58.20 51.05 -19.81
CA THR A 196 -56.85 51.53 -20.10
C THR A 196 -56.84 52.54 -21.26
N LYS A 197 -56.22 53.72 -21.11
CA LYS A 197 -55.57 54.49 -22.21
C LYS A 197 -54.39 55.30 -21.63
N THR A 198 -53.18 54.75 -21.57
CA THR A 198 -52.08 54.78 -22.58
C THR A 198 -51.50 56.18 -22.87
N LYS A 199 -50.29 56.45 -22.34
CA LYS A 199 -49.35 57.44 -22.90
C LYS A 199 -48.69 56.85 -24.14
N ARG A 200 -48.64 57.63 -25.22
CA ARG A 200 -48.37 57.16 -26.59
C ARG A 200 -47.13 57.85 -27.18
N ILE A 201 -46.11 57.02 -27.50
CA ILE A 201 -45.06 57.09 -28.55
C ILE A 201 -44.12 58.32 -28.41
N GLU A 202 -42.82 58.34 -28.74
CA GLU A 202 -42.15 57.76 -29.90
C GLU A 202 -40.66 57.47 -29.71
N LYS A 203 -40.17 56.81 -30.76
CA LYS A 203 -38.87 56.22 -31.06
C LYS A 203 -37.85 57.31 -31.45
N LYS A 204 -36.62 57.11 -30.96
CA LYS A 204 -35.34 57.20 -31.69
C LYS A 204 -34.80 58.57 -32.17
N MET A 205 -33.51 58.72 -31.82
CA MET A 205 -32.38 59.20 -32.63
C MET A 205 -32.03 60.70 -32.58
N PRO A 206 -30.76 61.10 -32.85
CA PRO A 206 -29.56 60.77 -32.08
C PRO A 206 -28.68 62.04 -31.85
N VAL A 207 -27.47 61.83 -31.31
CA VAL A 207 -26.25 62.62 -31.57
C VAL A 207 -25.82 63.67 -30.51
N LYS A 208 -24.50 63.55 -30.20
CA LYS A 208 -23.51 64.49 -29.65
C LYS A 208 -23.70 64.92 -28.20
N ILE A 209 -22.87 64.40 -27.29
CA ILE A 209 -21.48 64.87 -27.00
C ILE A 209 -21.53 66.36 -26.71
N ASP A 210 -21.57 66.76 -25.44
CA ASP A 210 -20.35 67.25 -24.77
C ASP A 210 -20.60 67.74 -23.33
N SER A 211 -19.54 67.58 -22.55
CA SER A 211 -19.09 68.48 -21.48
C SER A 211 -19.72 68.45 -20.07
N ALA A 212 -18.77 68.44 -19.13
CA ALA A 212 -18.82 68.94 -17.76
C ALA A 212 -19.66 68.12 -16.76
N GLN A 213 -18.99 67.28 -15.95
CA GLN A 213 -18.68 67.57 -14.54
C GLN A 213 -19.95 67.87 -13.72
N ILE A 214 -20.31 67.04 -12.74
CA ILE A 214 -19.80 67.19 -11.36
C ILE A 214 -20.10 65.91 -10.55
N LYS A 215 -19.03 65.41 -9.89
CA LYS A 215 -18.88 64.82 -8.54
C LYS A 215 -20.13 64.13 -7.91
N ARG A 216 -20.01 62.95 -7.27
CA ARG A 216 -19.22 62.66 -6.06
C ARG A 216 -18.90 61.14 -5.99
N ALA A 217 -17.64 60.75 -5.72
CA ALA A 217 -17.11 60.33 -4.41
C ALA A 217 -17.89 59.12 -3.84
N ASP A 218 -17.36 57.96 -3.53
CA ASP A 218 -16.00 57.42 -3.33
C ASP A 218 -16.04 55.99 -3.89
N SER A 219 -15.13 55.53 -4.74
CA SER A 219 -13.95 54.80 -4.29
C SER A 219 -13.02 54.59 -5.51
N ILE A 220 -11.98 55.43 -5.57
CA ILE A 220 -10.72 55.29 -6.30
C ILE A 220 -10.24 53.83 -6.12
N LYS A 221 -10.26 52.92 -7.10
CA LYS A 221 -9.42 52.81 -8.33
C LYS A 221 -7.97 53.26 -8.15
N ALA A 222 -7.06 52.29 -8.17
CA ALA A 222 -5.77 52.25 -8.89
C ALA A 222 -4.74 51.52 -8.01
N PHE A 223 -3.99 50.54 -8.47
CA PHE A 223 -3.29 50.54 -9.74
C PHE A 223 -3.16 49.12 -10.31
N LYS A 224 -3.66 48.94 -11.54
CA LYS A 224 -2.89 48.22 -12.57
C LYS A 224 -1.83 49.19 -13.09
N ALA A 225 -0.58 48.78 -13.09
CA ALA A 225 0.46 49.20 -14.03
C ALA A 225 1.57 48.15 -13.92
N ASP A 226 1.72 47.27 -14.90
CA ASP A 226 2.47 47.51 -16.14
C ASP A 226 3.95 47.18 -15.94
N SER A 227 4.40 46.10 -16.57
CA SER A 227 5.71 46.01 -17.24
C SER A 227 5.88 44.65 -17.91
N LEU A 228 5.91 44.73 -19.23
CA LEU A 228 6.40 43.75 -20.20
C LEU A 228 7.75 43.11 -19.81
N LYS A 229 7.90 41.80 -20.09
CA LYS A 229 9.04 41.09 -20.72
C LYS A 229 8.76 39.58 -20.64
N LYS A 230 8.36 38.90 -21.71
CA LYS A 230 9.18 38.31 -22.81
C LYS A 230 10.42 37.55 -22.32
N ASP A 231 10.56 36.34 -22.87
CA ASP A 231 11.71 35.41 -22.88
C ASP A 231 11.58 34.27 -21.85
N SER A 232 11.66 32.99 -22.17
CA SER A 232 11.88 32.27 -23.42
C SER A 232 11.40 30.82 -23.25
N ILE A 233 10.71 30.30 -24.27
CA ILE A 233 10.61 28.85 -24.52
C ILE A 233 11.94 28.41 -25.13
N LYS A 234 12.68 27.51 -24.46
CA LYS A 234 13.62 26.57 -25.08
C LYS A 234 13.64 25.31 -24.21
N GLN A 235 13.03 24.20 -24.62
CA GLN A 235 13.42 23.22 -25.65
C GLN A 235 13.88 21.94 -24.94
N ALA A 236 13.25 20.84 -25.33
CA ALA A 236 13.52 19.49 -24.85
C ALA A 236 14.95 19.00 -25.16
N ALA A 237 15.48 18.13 -24.30
CA ALA A 237 16.55 17.19 -24.57
C ALA A 237 16.53 16.10 -23.48
N LYS A 238 16.86 14.82 -23.70
CA LYS A 238 17.14 13.98 -24.88
C LYS A 238 17.03 12.55 -24.37
N THR A 239 16.43 11.67 -25.17
CA THR A 239 16.41 10.22 -24.97
C THR A 239 17.84 9.65 -25.03
N TRP A 240 18.17 8.75 -24.10
CA TRP A 240 19.44 8.02 -24.07
C TRP A 240 19.21 6.57 -24.52
N LYS A 241 20.00 6.10 -25.49
CA LYS A 241 20.10 4.68 -25.90
C LYS A 241 21.55 4.24 -25.70
N PRO A 242 21.81 3.04 -25.13
CA PRO A 242 23.16 2.48 -25.10
C PRO A 242 23.46 1.76 -26.42
N ASN A 243 24.65 1.99 -26.97
CA ASN A 243 25.20 1.21 -28.07
C ASN A 243 26.34 0.34 -27.57
N SER A 244 26.29 -0.93 -27.98
CA SER A 244 27.33 -1.93 -27.91
C SER A 244 28.64 -1.44 -28.54
N ASN A 245 29.78 -1.88 -28.01
CA ASN A 245 30.76 -2.56 -28.86
C ASN A 245 31.77 -3.40 -28.08
N LYS A 246 32.02 -4.56 -28.69
CA LYS A 246 33.07 -5.54 -28.43
C LYS A 246 34.47 -4.93 -28.56
N LYS A 247 35.38 -5.44 -27.75
CA LYS A 247 36.65 -6.01 -28.21
C LYS A 247 37.08 -7.12 -27.25
#